data_AF-G7EFV4-F1
#
_entry.id   AF-G7EFV4-F1
#
_cell.length_a   1.000
_cell.length_b   1.000
_cell.length_c   1.000
_cell.angle_alpha   90.00
_cell.angle_beta   90.00
_cell.angle_gamma   90.00
#
_symmetry.space_group_name_H-M   'P 1'
#
loop_
_entity.id
_entity.type
_entity.pdbx_description
1 polymer ?
#
loop_
_entity_poly.entity_id
_entity_poly.type
_entity_poly.pdbx_seq_one_letter_code
_entity_poly.pdbx_strand_id
1 'polypeptide(L)'
;MQDLGVKYSFAGLHKKALVAKDSTAESETLALEDLTDYKAKSAESEILKRSQLHQIVMFNEAHDIAQHRVLTYRMLSGLWKQGYRYFAAESLNSSASSQINKGYVTNNIGYYTRESIYANLVLKAKEIGFEIISYDMHKPSKLNTTDERETNSALTIKEKYLIKTLMQKSSSMLVIPILMKRNG
;
A
#
# COMPACT_ATOMS: atom_id res chain seq x y z
N MET A 1 -7.42 -19.23 -2.96
CA MET A 1 -8.82 -19.11 -2.50
C MET A 1 -8.95 -17.75 -1.84
N GLN A 2 -9.85 -16.86 -2.27
CA GLN A 2 -9.96 -15.52 -1.66
C GLN A 2 -10.60 -15.66 -0.28
N ASP A 3 -9.86 -15.23 0.74
CA ASP A 3 -10.21 -15.39 2.14
C ASP A 3 -11.49 -14.62 2.52
N LEU A 4 -12.25 -15.19 3.45
CA LEU A 4 -13.52 -14.62 3.92
C LEU A 4 -13.32 -13.24 4.57
N GLY A 5 -12.15 -13.01 5.18
CA GLY A 5 -11.77 -11.72 5.73
C GLY A 5 -11.80 -10.59 4.70
N VAL A 6 -11.28 -10.83 3.49
CA VAL A 6 -11.27 -9.83 2.40
C VAL A 6 -12.69 -9.46 1.97
N LYS A 7 -13.60 -10.43 1.88
CA LYS A 7 -15.01 -10.15 1.51
C LYS A 7 -15.71 -9.31 2.58
N TYR A 8 -15.44 -9.59 3.86
CA TYR A 8 -15.96 -8.77 4.95
C TYR A 8 -15.35 -7.36 4.95
N SER A 9 -14.06 -7.21 4.62
CA SER A 9 -13.42 -5.89 4.42
C SER A 9 -14.14 -5.08 3.36
N PHE A 10 -14.43 -5.69 2.20
CA PHE A 10 -15.14 -5.02 1.10
C PHE A 10 -16.53 -4.54 1.50
N ALA A 11 -17.22 -5.29 2.36
CA ALA A 11 -18.53 -4.92 2.90
C ALA A 11 -18.46 -3.92 4.08
N GLY A 12 -17.27 -3.49 4.51
CA GLY A 12 -17.08 -2.63 5.69
C GLY A 12 -17.32 -3.33 7.03
N LEU A 13 -17.41 -4.66 7.04
CA LEU A 13 -17.71 -5.47 8.23
C LEU A 13 -16.44 -5.79 9.02
N HIS A 14 -15.76 -4.76 9.52
CA HIS A 14 -14.42 -4.86 10.12
C HIS A 14 -14.29 -5.95 11.21
N LYS A 15 -15.23 -6.00 12.16
CA LYS A 15 -15.17 -7.01 13.24
C LYS A 15 -15.21 -8.44 12.69
N LYS A 16 -15.98 -8.67 11.63
CA LYS A 16 -16.06 -9.99 10.98
C LYS A 16 -14.79 -10.31 10.20
N ALA A 17 -14.15 -9.30 9.60
CA ALA A 17 -12.86 -9.47 8.93
C ALA A 17 -11.77 -9.92 9.93
N LEU A 18 -11.66 -9.25 11.08
CA LEU A 18 -10.73 -9.63 12.15
C LEU A 18 -10.98 -11.05 12.65
N VAL A 19 -12.22 -11.37 13.03
CA VAL A 19 -12.57 -12.71 13.53
C VAL A 19 -12.28 -13.80 12.49
N ALA A 20 -12.58 -13.56 11.21
CA ALA A 20 -12.28 -14.52 10.16
C ALA A 20 -10.78 -14.81 10.07
N LYS A 21 -9.92 -13.79 10.18
CA LYS A 21 -8.48 -13.98 10.13
C LYS A 21 -7.92 -14.62 11.40
N ASP A 22 -8.34 -14.13 12.57
CA ASP A 22 -7.91 -14.65 13.87
C ASP A 22 -8.29 -16.13 14.02
N SER A 23 -9.44 -16.55 13.46
CA SER A 23 -9.86 -17.96 13.48
C SER A 23 -8.93 -18.91 12.72
N THR A 24 -8.06 -18.37 11.87
CA THR A 24 -7.08 -19.12 11.07
C THR A 24 -5.64 -18.83 11.46
N ALA A 25 -5.41 -17.87 12.36
CA ALA A 25 -4.07 -17.49 12.80
C ALA A 25 -3.53 -18.51 13.81
N GLU A 26 -2.28 -18.92 13.62
CA GLU A 26 -1.57 -19.67 14.66
C GLU A 26 -1.30 -18.74 15.84
N SER A 27 -1.58 -19.21 17.05
CA SER A 27 -1.35 -18.43 18.27
C SER A 27 0.15 -18.44 18.58
N GLU A 28 0.83 -17.36 18.24
CA GLU A 28 2.21 -17.13 18.67
C GLU A 28 2.24 -16.51 20.07
N THR A 29 2.93 -17.17 21.00
CA THR A 29 3.19 -16.61 22.33
C THR A 29 4.42 -15.71 22.24
N LEU A 30 4.20 -14.41 22.08
CA LEU A 30 5.27 -13.43 22.10
C LEU A 30 5.52 -12.96 23.54
N ALA A 31 6.80 -12.78 23.90
CA ALA A 31 7.16 -12.14 25.14
C ALA A 31 6.67 -10.68 25.12
N LEU A 32 5.99 -10.25 26.18
CA LEU A 32 5.58 -8.86 26.33
C LEU A 32 6.83 -8.01 26.58
N GLU A 33 7.10 -7.07 25.67
CA GLU A 33 8.12 -6.04 25.90
C GLU A 33 7.63 -5.06 26.98
N ASP A 34 8.54 -4.69 27.87
CA ASP A 34 8.26 -3.62 28.83
C ASP A 34 8.34 -2.27 28.12
N LEU A 35 7.20 -1.56 28.12
CA LEU A 35 7.05 -0.28 27.45
C LEU A 35 7.03 0.91 28.42
N THR A 36 7.30 0.72 29.72
CA THR A 36 7.19 1.79 30.74
C THR A 36 8.04 3.02 30.46
N ASP A 37 9.21 2.85 29.83
CA ASP A 37 10.12 3.94 29.52
C ASP A 37 9.82 4.61 28.17
N TYR A 38 8.84 4.11 27.42
CA TYR A 38 8.48 4.64 26.12
C TYR A 38 7.41 5.73 26.26
N LYS A 39 7.57 6.79 25.45
CA LYS A 39 6.57 7.85 25.34
C LYS A 39 5.85 7.74 24.00
N ALA A 40 4.53 7.58 24.07
CA ALA A 40 3.68 7.59 22.90
C ALA A 40 3.83 8.92 22.13
N LYS A 41 3.98 8.83 20.81
CA LYS A 41 4.01 9.97 19.90
C LYS A 41 3.00 9.74 18.78
N SER A 42 2.55 10.83 18.16
CA SER A 42 1.74 10.76 16.95
C SER A 42 2.51 10.01 15.86
N ALA A 43 1.95 8.89 15.40
CA ALA A 43 2.52 8.09 14.33
C ALA A 43 2.64 8.92 13.04
N GLU A 44 1.61 9.69 12.68
CA GLU A 44 1.65 10.57 11.51
C GLU A 44 2.80 11.58 11.58
N SER A 45 2.94 12.27 12.72
CA SER A 45 3.98 13.29 12.88
C SER A 45 5.38 12.69 12.78
N GLU A 46 5.60 11.53 13.40
CA GLU A 46 6.92 10.87 13.39
C GLU A 46 7.24 10.27 12.01
N ILE A 47 6.28 9.63 11.34
CA ILE A 47 6.47 9.10 9.99
C ILE A 47 6.73 10.25 9.01
N LEU A 48 5.95 11.34 9.08
CA LEU A 48 6.17 12.52 8.23
C LEU A 48 7.53 13.17 8.49
N LYS A 49 8.01 13.20 9.73
CA LYS A 49 9.34 13.70 10.03
C LYS A 49 10.41 12.85 9.36
N ARG A 50 10.31 11.52 9.49
CA ARG A 50 11.28 10.59 8.89
C ARG A 50 11.23 10.58 7.37
N SER A 51 10.05 10.73 6.76
CA SER A 51 9.89 10.73 5.30
C SER A 51 10.63 11.87 4.61
N GLN A 52 10.98 12.95 5.31
CA GLN A 52 11.77 14.05 4.74
C GLN A 52 13.18 13.60 4.33
N LEU A 53 13.71 12.57 4.99
CA LEU A 53 15.04 12.02 4.76
C LEU A 53 15.07 10.96 3.65
N HIS A 54 13.91 10.61 3.09
CA HIS A 54 13.77 9.54 2.13
C HIS A 54 13.18 10.06 0.83
N GLN A 55 13.56 9.43 -0.28
CA GLN A 55 12.97 9.70 -1.59
C GLN A 55 11.72 8.84 -1.83
N ILE A 56 11.62 7.73 -1.09
CA ILE A 56 10.57 6.73 -1.23
C ILE A 56 10.07 6.36 0.16
N VAL A 57 8.75 6.34 0.31
CA VAL A 57 8.07 5.79 1.49
C VAL A 57 7.14 4.69 1.03
N MET A 58 7.17 3.58 1.77
CA MET A 58 6.40 2.38 1.50
C MET A 58 5.48 2.10 2.69
N PHE A 59 4.17 1.99 2.44
CA PHE A 59 3.17 1.59 3.44
C PHE A 59 2.71 0.17 3.17
N ASN A 60 3.04 -0.72 4.09
CA ASN A 60 2.56 -2.09 4.05
C ASN A 60 1.12 -2.17 4.57
N GLU A 61 0.29 -3.03 3.98
CA GLU A 61 -1.10 -3.26 4.39
C GLU A 61 -1.47 -4.74 4.38
N ALA A 62 -2.23 -5.16 5.39
CA ALA A 62 -3.02 -6.38 5.29
C ALA A 62 -4.28 -6.12 4.45
N HIS A 63 -4.46 -6.86 3.35
CA HIS A 63 -5.54 -6.63 2.37
C HIS A 63 -6.96 -6.83 2.91
N ASP A 64 -7.11 -7.48 4.04
CA ASP A 64 -8.35 -7.75 4.76
C ASP A 64 -8.64 -6.73 5.88
N ILE A 65 -7.72 -5.80 6.15
CA ILE A 65 -7.85 -4.77 7.17
C ILE A 65 -7.81 -3.39 6.50
N ALA A 66 -8.97 -2.93 6.03
CA ALA A 66 -9.13 -1.63 5.39
C ALA A 66 -8.60 -0.45 6.23
N GLN A 67 -8.59 -0.56 7.56
CA GLN A 67 -8.09 0.47 8.47
C GLN A 67 -6.63 0.83 8.23
N HIS A 68 -5.80 -0.11 7.75
CA HIS A 68 -4.41 0.19 7.43
C HIS A 68 -4.29 1.27 6.34
N ARG A 69 -5.23 1.27 5.37
CA ARG A 69 -5.30 2.27 4.30
C ARG A 69 -5.64 3.67 4.81
N VAL A 70 -6.30 3.79 5.97
CA VAL A 70 -6.64 5.08 6.60
C VAL A 70 -5.38 5.81 7.05
N LEU A 71 -4.36 5.09 7.54
CA LEU A 71 -3.08 5.72 7.87
C LEU A 71 -2.47 6.35 6.61
N THR A 72 -2.36 5.59 5.52
CA THR A 72 -1.83 6.10 4.24
C THR A 72 -2.64 7.29 3.73
N TYR A 73 -3.97 7.24 3.86
CA TYR A 73 -4.85 8.35 3.49
C TYR A 73 -4.48 9.64 4.24
N ARG A 74 -4.31 9.56 5.56
CA ARG A 74 -3.95 10.72 6.40
C ARG A 74 -2.56 11.27 6.08
N MET A 75 -1.66 10.42 5.60
CA MET A 75 -0.29 10.80 5.24
C MET A 75 -0.20 11.56 3.91
N LEU A 76 -1.15 11.38 2.98
CA LEU A 76 -1.09 11.93 1.61
C LEU A 76 -0.78 13.43 1.57
N SER A 77 -1.52 14.25 2.31
CA SER A 77 -1.34 15.71 2.28
C SER A 77 0.01 16.12 2.86
N GLY A 78 0.48 15.44 3.90
CA GLY A 78 1.79 15.70 4.49
C GLY A 78 2.93 15.35 3.55
N LEU A 79 2.84 14.18 2.89
CA LEU A 79 3.83 13.73 1.91
C LEU A 79 3.82 14.63 0.66
N TRP A 80 2.65 15.06 0.19
CA TRP A 80 2.56 16.02 -0.92
C TRP A 80 3.29 17.34 -0.61
N LYS A 81 3.08 17.90 0.60
CA LYS A 81 3.80 19.10 1.06
C LYS A 81 5.31 18.91 1.10
N GLN A 82 5.79 17.69 1.34
CA GLN A 82 7.21 17.35 1.33
C GLN A 82 7.79 17.10 -0.07
N GLY A 83 7.00 17.21 -1.14
CA GLY A 83 7.47 17.05 -2.52
C GLY A 83 7.23 15.67 -3.13
N TYR A 84 6.50 14.78 -2.45
CA TYR A 84 6.08 13.51 -3.03
C TYR A 84 5.03 13.77 -4.12
N ARG A 85 5.21 13.17 -5.29
CA ARG A 85 4.38 13.43 -6.48
C ARG A 85 3.79 12.18 -7.11
N TYR A 86 4.33 11.01 -6.81
CA TYR A 86 3.83 9.75 -7.33
C TYR A 86 3.18 8.94 -6.23
N PHE A 87 2.02 8.36 -6.53
CA PHE A 87 1.33 7.38 -5.70
C PHE A 87 1.23 6.08 -6.50
N ALA A 88 2.07 5.11 -6.15
CA ALA A 88 2.08 3.81 -6.76
C ALA A 88 1.30 2.84 -5.86
N ALA A 89 0.34 2.11 -6.43
CA ALA A 89 -0.42 1.13 -5.68
C ALA A 89 -0.50 -0.21 -6.41
N GLU A 90 -0.36 -1.27 -5.63
CA GLU A 90 -0.64 -2.64 -6.05
C GLU A 90 -2.12 -2.80 -6.41
N SER A 91 -2.48 -3.82 -7.18
CA SER A 91 -3.84 -4.16 -7.63
C SER A 91 -4.49 -3.22 -8.64
N LEU A 92 -3.98 -1.99 -8.83
CA LEU A 92 -4.39 -1.16 -9.95
C LEU A 92 -3.86 -1.77 -11.25
N ASN A 93 -4.71 -1.89 -12.26
CA ASN A 93 -4.30 -2.39 -13.58
C ASN A 93 -3.78 -1.27 -14.48
N SER A 94 -3.29 -1.65 -15.66
CA SER A 94 -2.70 -0.73 -16.64
C SER A 94 -3.64 0.38 -17.13
N SER A 95 -4.97 0.20 -17.01
CA SER A 95 -5.96 1.20 -17.38
C SER A 95 -6.28 2.21 -16.27
N ALA A 96 -5.84 1.95 -15.03
CA ALA A 96 -6.22 2.71 -13.84
C ALA A 96 -5.89 4.20 -13.98
N SER A 97 -4.68 4.56 -14.41
CA SER A 97 -4.28 5.97 -14.57
C SER A 97 -5.20 6.72 -15.54
N SER A 98 -5.58 6.09 -16.66
CA SER A 98 -6.50 6.69 -17.65
C SER A 98 -7.93 6.83 -17.12
N GLN A 99 -8.43 5.85 -16.37
CA GLN A 99 -9.78 5.89 -15.83
C GLN A 99 -9.91 6.86 -14.65
N ILE A 100 -8.92 6.89 -13.75
CA ILE A 100 -8.89 7.82 -12.60
C ILE A 100 -8.83 9.29 -13.07
N ASN A 101 -8.20 9.55 -14.22
CA ASN A 101 -8.20 10.89 -14.83
C ASN A 101 -9.61 11.39 -15.20
N LYS A 102 -10.61 10.50 -15.30
CA LYS A 102 -12.02 10.89 -15.51
C LYS A 102 -12.71 11.34 -14.22
N GLY A 103 -12.03 11.30 -13.07
CA GLY A 103 -12.52 11.80 -11.79
C GLY A 103 -13.28 10.77 -10.93
N TYR A 104 -13.28 9.49 -11.32
CA TYR A 104 -13.97 8.43 -10.56
C TYR A 104 -13.18 7.12 -10.59
N VAL A 105 -13.40 6.28 -9.56
CA VAL A 105 -12.82 4.93 -9.43
C VAL A 105 -13.92 3.89 -9.59
N THR A 106 -13.64 2.86 -10.39
CA THR A 106 -14.57 1.76 -10.69
C THR A 106 -13.98 0.41 -10.30
N ASN A 107 -14.83 -0.62 -10.15
CA ASN A 107 -14.39 -1.96 -9.76
C ASN A 107 -13.52 -2.68 -10.82
N ASN A 108 -13.44 -2.14 -12.04
CA ASN A 108 -12.69 -2.70 -13.16
C ASN A 108 -11.25 -2.18 -13.25
N ILE A 109 -10.85 -1.18 -12.45
CA ILE A 109 -9.48 -0.63 -12.49
C ILE A 109 -8.53 -1.29 -11.50
N GLY A 110 -9.04 -2.10 -10.58
CA GLY A 110 -8.23 -2.90 -9.69
C GLY A 110 -9.04 -3.85 -8.82
N TYR A 111 -8.39 -4.88 -8.27
CA TYR A 111 -9.10 -5.88 -7.46
C TYR A 111 -9.64 -5.30 -6.15
N TYR A 112 -8.82 -4.50 -5.46
CA TYR A 112 -9.19 -3.91 -4.17
C TYR A 112 -10.01 -2.62 -4.28
N THR A 113 -10.24 -2.06 -5.47
CA THR A 113 -11.11 -0.88 -5.65
C THR A 113 -12.58 -1.15 -5.38
N ARG A 114 -12.94 -2.42 -5.19
CA ARG A 114 -14.23 -2.87 -4.65
C ARG A 114 -14.44 -2.44 -3.20
N GLU A 115 -13.37 -2.15 -2.48
CA GLU A 115 -13.42 -1.58 -1.13
C GLU A 115 -13.47 -0.05 -1.20
N SER A 116 -14.48 0.54 -0.55
CA SER A 116 -14.71 1.99 -0.59
C SER A 116 -13.56 2.81 0.02
N ILE A 117 -12.91 2.31 1.08
CA ILE A 117 -11.76 2.98 1.71
C ILE A 117 -10.58 3.06 0.74
N TYR A 118 -10.26 1.97 0.05
CA TYR A 118 -9.22 1.97 -0.97
C TYR A 118 -9.56 2.86 -2.15
N ALA A 119 -10.79 2.81 -2.66
CA ALA A 119 -11.24 3.69 -3.75
C ALA A 119 -11.09 5.17 -3.37
N ASN A 120 -11.51 5.55 -2.14
CA ASN A 120 -11.36 6.90 -1.62
C ASN A 120 -9.89 7.32 -1.44
N LEU A 121 -9.01 6.39 -1.04
CA LEU A 121 -7.57 6.66 -0.97
C LEU A 121 -6.99 7.03 -2.34
N VAL A 122 -7.32 6.27 -3.38
CA VAL A 122 -6.86 6.53 -4.75
C VAL A 122 -7.42 7.85 -5.28
N LEU A 123 -8.72 8.12 -5.05
CA LEU A 123 -9.33 9.39 -5.42
C LEU A 123 -8.70 10.57 -4.69
N LYS A 124 -8.41 10.44 -3.40
CA LYS A 124 -7.79 11.50 -2.62
C LYS A 124 -6.38 11.81 -3.08
N ALA A 125 -5.59 10.77 -3.38
CA ALA A 125 -4.27 10.94 -3.96
C ALA A 125 -4.36 11.73 -5.28
N LYS A 126 -5.32 11.38 -6.16
CA LYS A 126 -5.54 12.10 -7.41
C LYS A 126 -5.97 13.56 -7.19
N GLU A 127 -6.91 13.81 -6.28
CA GLU A 127 -7.42 15.15 -5.94
C GLU A 127 -6.29 16.07 -5.46
N ILE A 128 -5.39 15.56 -4.63
CA ILE A 128 -4.21 16.30 -4.14
C ILE A 128 -3.22 16.62 -5.27
N GLY A 129 -3.22 15.82 -6.34
CA GLY A 129 -2.37 16.02 -7.52
C GLY A 129 -1.31 14.93 -7.73
N PHE A 130 -1.36 13.82 -6.98
CA PHE A 130 -0.45 12.70 -7.22
C PHE A 130 -0.66 12.10 -8.60
N GLU A 131 0.44 11.75 -9.26
CA GLU A 131 0.42 10.88 -10.42
C GLU A 131 0.22 9.44 -9.94
N ILE A 132 -0.91 8.84 -10.36
CA ILE A 132 -1.26 7.48 -9.96
C ILE A 132 -0.56 6.48 -10.88
N ILE A 133 0.23 5.62 -10.25
CA ILE A 133 1.02 4.58 -10.91
C ILE A 133 0.45 3.19 -10.55
N SER A 134 0.14 2.42 -11.59
CA SER A 134 -0.03 0.97 -11.49
C SER A 134 1.33 0.28 -11.72
N TYR A 135 1.72 -0.61 -10.81
CA TYR A 135 2.88 -1.49 -10.96
C TYR A 135 2.55 -2.98 -10.78
N ASP A 136 1.29 -3.32 -10.52
CA ASP A 136 0.81 -4.70 -10.57
C ASP A 136 0.75 -5.14 -12.04
N MET A 137 1.91 -5.52 -12.56
CA MET A 137 2.02 -6.18 -13.85
C MET A 137 2.31 -7.64 -13.57
N HIS A 138 1.35 -8.48 -13.96
CA HIS A 138 1.53 -9.92 -14.03
C HIS A 138 2.59 -10.22 -15.11
N LYS A 139 3.88 -10.13 -14.75
CA LYS A 139 4.89 -10.94 -15.43
C LYS A 139 4.40 -12.39 -15.28
N PRO A 140 4.35 -13.19 -16.35
CA PRO A 140 3.85 -14.55 -16.27
C PRO A 140 4.62 -15.29 -15.19
N SER A 141 3.91 -15.71 -14.15
CA SER A 141 4.46 -16.46 -13.03
C SER A 141 4.76 -17.88 -13.51
N LYS A 142 6.01 -18.30 -13.34
CA LYS A 142 6.42 -19.67 -13.64
C LYS A 142 6.06 -20.61 -12.49
N LEU A 143 6.04 -20.09 -11.26
CA LEU A 143 5.90 -20.87 -10.02
C LEU A 143 4.64 -20.51 -9.22
N ASN A 144 4.00 -19.37 -9.51
CA ASN A 144 2.81 -18.88 -8.80
C ASN A 144 3.03 -18.71 -7.27
N THR A 145 4.27 -18.39 -6.86
CA THR A 145 4.60 -18.18 -5.44
C THR A 145 4.48 -16.72 -5.04
N THR A 146 4.31 -16.47 -3.73
CA THR A 146 4.31 -15.12 -3.15
C THR A 146 5.62 -14.40 -3.46
N ASP A 147 6.76 -15.05 -3.27
CA ASP A 147 8.10 -14.48 -3.50
C ASP A 147 8.32 -14.07 -4.97
N GLU A 148 7.83 -14.86 -5.93
CA GLU A 148 7.92 -14.53 -7.35
C GLU A 148 7.08 -13.30 -7.68
N ARG A 149 5.87 -13.20 -7.11
CA ARG A 149 4.97 -12.05 -7.25
C ARG A 149 5.57 -10.77 -6.66
N GLU A 150 6.16 -10.86 -5.48
CA GLU A 150 6.87 -9.76 -4.80
C GLU A 150 8.06 -9.28 -5.63
N THR A 151 8.88 -10.21 -6.09
CA THR A 151 10.05 -9.92 -6.93
C THR A 151 9.66 -9.25 -8.24
N ASN A 152 8.61 -9.76 -8.91
CA ASN A 152 8.12 -9.18 -10.16
C ASN A 152 7.55 -7.77 -9.95
N SER A 153 6.86 -7.52 -8.85
CA SER A 153 6.33 -6.19 -8.49
C SER A 153 7.47 -5.19 -8.26
N ALA A 154 8.50 -5.58 -7.50
CA ALA A 154 9.68 -4.77 -7.25
C ALA A 154 10.46 -4.48 -8.55
N LEU A 155 10.62 -5.47 -9.43
CA LEU A 155 11.26 -5.28 -10.74
C LEU A 155 10.46 -4.34 -11.63
N THR A 156 9.14 -4.41 -11.64
CA THR A 156 8.28 -3.49 -12.40
C THR A 156 8.43 -2.05 -11.91
N ILE A 157 8.41 -1.82 -10.59
CA ILE A 157 8.64 -0.49 -10.00
C ILE A 157 10.01 0.03 -10.43
N LYS A 158 11.04 -0.83 -10.33
CA LYS A 158 12.41 -0.54 -10.75
C LYS A 158 12.47 -0.13 -12.22
N GLU A 159 12.02 -1.00 -13.11
CA GLU A 159 12.09 -0.85 -14.56
C GLU A 159 11.30 0.36 -15.08
N LYS A 160 10.09 0.57 -14.57
CA LYS A 160 9.16 1.54 -15.13
C LYS A 160 9.27 2.94 -14.53
N TYR A 161 9.72 3.06 -13.26
CA TYR A 161 9.65 4.34 -12.53
C TYR A 161 10.91 4.68 -11.71
N LEU A 162 11.83 3.72 -11.51
CA LEU A 162 13.08 3.93 -10.79
C LEU A 162 14.32 4.07 -11.71
N ILE A 163 14.29 3.55 -12.95
CA ILE A 163 15.35 3.74 -13.97
C ILE A 163 15.30 5.15 -14.60
N LYS A 164 15.30 6.16 -13.74
CA LYS A 164 16.00 7.42 -14.03
C LYS A 164 16.88 7.90 -12.88
N THR A 165 16.87 7.26 -11.70
CA THR A 165 17.81 7.60 -10.62
C THR A 165 17.96 6.47 -9.58
N LEU A 166 19.09 5.76 -9.70
CA LEU A 166 19.89 5.06 -8.66
C LEU A 166 19.35 3.79 -7.96
N MET A 167 20.22 2.76 -7.93
CA MET A 167 20.11 1.49 -7.19
C MET A 167 20.91 1.54 -5.88
N GLN A 168 20.56 0.71 -4.87
CA GLN A 168 21.25 -0.54 -4.46
C GLN A 168 20.94 -0.91 -2.97
N LYS A 169 20.75 -2.21 -2.72
CA LYS A 169 20.69 -2.96 -1.43
C LYS A 169 19.51 -2.74 -0.47
N SER A 170 18.66 -3.76 -0.33
CA SER A 170 18.42 -4.48 0.94
C SER A 170 17.65 -5.76 0.67
N SER A 171 18.15 -6.89 1.19
CA SER A 171 17.51 -8.21 1.13
C SER A 171 16.90 -8.52 2.50
N SER A 172 15.59 -8.36 2.62
CA SER A 172 14.75 -9.01 3.65
C SER A 172 13.27 -8.70 3.37
N MET A 173 12.48 -9.76 3.25
CA MET A 173 11.00 -9.86 3.26
C MET A 173 10.23 -8.60 2.84
N LEU A 174 9.81 -8.54 1.56
CA LEU A 174 9.16 -7.37 0.97
C LEU A 174 7.63 -7.55 0.97
N VAL A 175 6.98 -7.26 2.10
CA VAL A 175 5.52 -7.20 2.12
C VAL A 175 5.05 -6.01 1.27
N ILE A 176 4.23 -6.30 0.27
CA ILE A 176 4.01 -5.43 -0.91
C ILE A 176 3.28 -4.13 -0.54
N PRO A 177 3.91 -2.94 -0.69
CA PRO A 177 3.39 -1.71 -0.11
C PRO A 177 2.92 -0.68 -1.14
N ILE A 178 1.99 0.20 -0.74
CA ILE A 178 1.75 1.47 -1.43
C ILE A 178 3.03 2.29 -1.38
N LEU A 179 3.52 2.72 -2.55
CA LEU A 179 4.80 3.40 -2.70
C LEU A 179 4.60 4.85 -3.13
N MET A 180 5.17 5.79 -2.38
CA MET A 180 5.19 7.20 -2.77
C MET A 180 6.62 7.66 -3.07
N LYS A 181 6.80 8.39 -4.18
CA LYS A 181 8.11 8.88 -4.62
C LYS A 181 8.16 10.42 -4.68
N ARG A 182 9.27 11.00 -4.21
CA ARG A 182 9.62 12.43 -4.28
C ARG A 182 10.30 12.79 -5.61
N ASN A 183 10.04 13.98 -6.15
CA ASN A 183 10.88 14.51 -7.23
C ASN A 183 12.26 14.88 -6.65
N GLY A 184 13.31 14.56 -7.43
CA GLY A 184 14.68 14.99 -7.15
C GLY A 184 14.84 16.49 -7.31
#